data_AF-A0A838X205-F1
#
_entry.id   AF-A0A838X205-F1
#
_cell.length_a   1.000
_cell.length_b   1.000
_cell.length_c   1.000
_cell.angle_alpha   90.00
_cell.angle_beta   90.00
_cell.angle_gamma   90.00
#
_symmetry.space_group_name_H-M   'P 1'
#
loop_
_entity.id
_entity.type
_entity.pdbx_description
1 polymer ?
#
loop_
_entity_poly.entity_id
_entity_poly.type
_entity_poly.pdbx_seq_one_letter_code
_entity_poly.pdbx_strand_id
1 'polypeptide(L)' 'MTNSMRRHNRPRPTSAKEVLQTPVANTKKLTILVDADLHRKFQLVTIAKGRTMTEVINEFIEDYTTKRP' A
#
# COMPACT_ATOMS: atom_id res chain seq x y z
N MET A 1 -8.73 6.33 27.28
CA MET A 1 -7.38 6.94 27.18
C MET A 1 -6.93 6.96 25.72
N THR A 2 -6.70 8.18 25.22
CA THR A 2 -5.98 8.65 24.02
C THR A 2 -6.04 7.87 22.70
N ASN A 3 -6.84 8.34 21.75
CA ASN A 3 -6.57 8.11 20.33
C ASN A 3 -6.92 9.37 19.49
N SER A 4 -6.24 10.48 19.76
CA SER A 4 -6.46 11.75 19.03
C SER A 4 -5.17 12.57 18.93
N MET A 5 -4.10 11.98 18.40
CA MET A 5 -2.81 12.70 18.25
C MET A 5 -2.01 12.35 16.99
N ARG A 6 -2.63 11.76 15.96
CA ARG A 6 -1.94 11.44 14.68
C ARG A 6 -2.43 12.21 13.45
N ARG A 7 -3.38 13.14 13.60
CA ARG A 7 -3.92 13.92 12.47
C ARG A 7 -3.30 15.30 12.28
N HIS A 8 -2.43 15.76 13.17
CA HIS A 8 -2.02 17.17 13.20
C HIS A 8 -0.90 17.54 12.21
N ASN A 9 -0.12 16.59 11.71
CA ASN A 9 1.04 16.87 10.83
C ASN A 9 0.81 16.57 9.34
N ARG A 10 -0.45 16.57 8.86
CA ARG A 10 -0.65 16.53 7.41
C ARG A 10 -0.49 17.94 6.84
N PRO A 11 0.47 18.18 5.93
CA PRO A 11 0.56 19.48 5.24
C PRO A 11 -0.80 19.77 4.61
N ARG A 12 -1.33 20.97 4.87
CA ARG A 12 -2.59 21.40 4.27
C ARG A 12 -2.33 21.58 2.77
N PRO A 13 -3.22 21.06 1.90
CA PRO A 13 -3.11 21.31 0.47
C PRO A 13 -3.11 22.83 0.23
N THR A 14 -2.16 23.28 -0.58
CA THR A 14 -1.90 24.70 -0.87
C THR A 14 -2.69 25.19 -2.09
N SER A 15 -3.32 24.29 -2.84
CA SER A 15 -4.11 24.62 -4.02
C SER A 15 -5.37 23.75 -4.13
N ALA A 16 -6.46 24.33 -4.65
CA ALA A 16 -7.67 23.60 -5.02
C ALA A 16 -7.37 22.45 -6.00
N LYS A 17 -6.32 22.57 -6.83
CA LYS A 17 -5.87 21.52 -7.75
C LYS A 17 -5.34 20.27 -7.03
N GLU A 18 -4.75 20.42 -5.84
CA GLU A 18 -4.29 19.28 -5.01
C GLU A 18 -5.46 18.57 -4.33
N VAL A 19 -6.52 19.30 -3.97
CA VAL A 19 -7.74 18.75 -3.38
C VAL A 19 -8.57 18.01 -4.44
N LEU A 20 -8.54 18.49 -5.68
CA LEU A 20 -9.27 17.93 -6.81
C LEU A 20 -8.49 16.85 -7.58
N GLN A 21 -7.34 16.38 -7.07
CA GLN A 21 -6.73 15.17 -7.62
C GLN A 21 -7.70 14.01 -7.41
N THR A 22 -8.43 13.70 -8.47
CA THR A 22 -9.28 12.53 -8.56
C THR A 22 -8.44 11.31 -8.21
N PRO A 23 -8.89 10.45 -7.27
CA PRO A 23 -8.21 9.19 -7.02
C PRO A 23 -8.06 8.48 -8.36
N VAL A 24 -6.83 8.04 -8.68
CA VAL A 24 -6.51 7.38 -9.95
C VAL A 24 -7.59 6.33 -10.20
N ALA A 25 -8.40 6.53 -11.24
CA ALA A 25 -9.77 6.01 -11.35
C ALA A 25 -9.90 4.47 -11.30
N ASN A 26 -8.79 3.74 -11.33
CA ASN A 26 -8.75 2.28 -11.32
C ASN A 26 -7.92 1.68 -10.18
N THR A 27 -7.64 2.44 -9.11
CA THR A 27 -6.92 1.90 -7.95
C THR A 27 -7.88 1.54 -6.82
N LYS A 28 -7.89 0.26 -6.41
CA LYS A 28 -8.59 -0.19 -5.21
C LYS A 28 -7.60 -0.32 -4.07
N LYS A 29 -7.97 0.20 -2.90
CA LYS A 29 -7.18 0.00 -1.68
C LYS A 29 -7.53 -1.35 -1.07
N LEU A 30 -6.53 -2.20 -0.89
CA LEU A 30 -6.65 -3.48 -0.21
C LEU A 30 -5.94 -3.42 1.14
N THR A 31 -6.60 -3.89 2.20
CA THR A 31 -5.99 -4.08 3.52
C THR A 31 -6.02 -5.57 3.82
N ILE A 32 -4.85 -6.18 4.01
CA ILE A 32 -4.72 -7.62 4.28
C ILE A 32 -4.06 -7.77 5.65
N LEU A 33 -4.58 -8.72 6.43
CA LEU A 33 -3.93 -9.15 7.66
C LEU A 33 -3.03 -10.34 7.32
N VAL A 34 -1.76 -10.21 7.65
CA VAL A 34 -0.74 -11.24 7.45
C VAL A 34 -0.07 -11.48 8.79
N ASP A 35 0.31 -12.73 9.04
CA ASP A 35 1.11 -13.09 10.19
C ASP A 35 2.39 -12.23 10.29
N ALA A 36 2.76 -11.86 11.52
CA ALA A 36 3.85 -10.92 11.76
C ALA A 36 5.22 -11.47 11.33
N ASP A 37 5.46 -12.76 11.56
CA ASP A 37 6.72 -13.40 11.18
C ASP A 37 6.82 -13.54 9.66
N LEU A 38 5.70 -13.87 9.02
CA LEU A 38 5.62 -13.92 7.56
C LEU A 38 5.86 -12.54 6.95
N HIS A 39 5.24 -11.48 7.49
CA HIS A 39 5.45 -10.12 7.03
C HIS A 39 6.93 -9.70 7.14
N ARG A 40 7.58 -9.99 8.28
CA ARG A 40 8.99 -9.67 8.51
C ARG A 40 9.90 -10.41 7.53
N LYS A 41 9.70 -11.71 7.35
CA LYS A 41 10.47 -12.51 6.38
C LYS A 41 10.30 -11.97 4.97
N PHE A 42 9.07 -11.67 4.58
CA PHE A 42 8.76 -11.12 3.26
C PHE A 42 9.46 -9.78 3.04
N GLN A 43 9.37 -8.86 4.00
CA GLN A 43 10.03 -7.55 3.94
C GLN A 43 11.55 -7.67 3.74
N LEU A 44 12.22 -8.54 4.49
CA LEU A 44 13.66 -8.75 4.37
C LEU A 44 14.06 -9.23 2.97
N VAL A 45 13.29 -10.16 2.40
CA VAL A 45 13.54 -10.69 1.05
C VAL A 45 13.31 -9.62 -0.01
N THR A 46 12.27 -8.79 0.11
CA THR A 46 12.00 -7.72 -0.86
C THR A 46 13.09 -6.63 -0.83
N ILE A 47 13.58 -6.29 0.37
CA ILE A 47 14.70 -5.33 0.54
C ILE A 47 15.97 -5.88 -0.10
N ALA A 48 16.32 -7.14 0.16
CA ALA A 48 17.50 -7.78 -0.41
C ALA A 48 17.48 -7.80 -1.96
N LYS A 49 16.28 -7.81 -2.56
CA LYS A 49 16.08 -7.77 -4.02
C LYS A 49 15.90 -6.37 -4.59
N GLY A 50 15.95 -5.32 -3.76
CA GLY A 50 15.76 -3.93 -4.19
C GLY A 50 14.34 -3.61 -4.69
N ARG A 51 13.32 -4.38 -4.28
CA ARG A 51 11.93 -4.21 -4.71
C ARG A 51 11.04 -3.81 -3.54
N THR A 52 9.90 -3.19 -3.84
CA THR A 52 8.89 -2.91 -2.82
C THR A 52 7.96 -4.11 -2.61
N MET A 53 7.47 -4.31 -1.38
CA MET A 53 6.47 -5.36 -1.09
C MET A 53 5.22 -5.20 -1.95
N THR A 54 4.80 -3.96 -2.22
CA THR A 54 3.64 -3.64 -3.06
C THR A 54 3.80 -4.15 -4.49
N GLU A 55 4.97 -3.93 -5.11
CA GLU A 55 5.25 -4.43 -6.46
C GLU A 55 5.13 -5.96 -6.53
N VAL A 56 5.74 -6.65 -5.56
CA VAL A 56 5.76 -8.11 -5.52
C VAL A 56 4.35 -8.67 -5.28
N ILE A 57 3.55 -8.03 -4.43
CA ILE A 57 2.16 -8.43 -4.19
C ILE A 57 1.31 -8.22 -5.44
N ASN A 58 1.46 -7.10 -6.14
CA ASN A 58 0.70 -6.84 -7.37
C ASN A 58 1.04 -7.85 -8.46
N GLU A 59 2.33 -8.16 -8.67
CA GLU A 59 2.78 -9.20 -9.61
C GLU A 59 2.17 -10.55 -9.25
N PHE A 60 2.16 -10.92 -7.97
CA PHE A 60 1.55 -12.17 -7.52
C PHE A 60 0.04 -12.22 -7.76
N ILE A 61 -0.68 -11.12 -7.54
CA ILE A 61 -2.14 -11.04 -7.79
C ILE A 61 -2.41 -11.18 -9.30
N GLU A 62 -1.64 -10.50 -10.13
CA GLU A 62 -1.76 -10.57 -11.59
C GLU A 62 -1.48 -12.00 -12.08
N ASP A 63 -0.40 -12.62 -11.61
CA ASP A 63 -0.05 -14.01 -11.90
C ASP A 63 -1.16 -14.98 -11.49
N TYR A 64 -1.72 -14.81 -10.29
CA TYR A 64 -2.74 -15.72 -9.76
C TYR A 64 -4.06 -15.59 -10.55
N THR A 65 -4.45 -14.37 -10.89
CA THR A 65 -5.71 -14.07 -11.59
C THR A 65 -5.66 -14.40 -13.07
N THR A 66 -4.49 -14.31 -13.71
CA THR A 66 -4.32 -14.66 -15.13
C THR A 66 -4.17 -16.17 -15.35
N LYS A 67 -3.56 -16.90 -14.41
CA LYS A 67 -3.34 -18.36 -14.51
C LYS A 67 -4.56 -19.20 -14.12
N ARG A 68 -5.60 -18.60 -13.53
CA ARG A 68 -6.82 -19.28 -13.07
C ARG A 68 -8.06 -18.49 -13.50
N PRO A 69 -8.58 -18.70 -14.72
CA PRO A 69 -9.84 -18.09 -15.16
C PRO A 69 -11.04 -18.63 -14.37
#